data_AF-A0A396JIV0-F1
#
_entry.id   AF-A0A396JIV0-F1
#
_cell.length_a   1.000
_cell.length_b   1.000
_cell.length_c   1.000
_cell.angle_alpha   90.00
_cell.angle_beta   90.00
_cell.angle_gamma   90.00
#
_symmetry.space_group_name_H-M   'P 1'
#
loop_
_entity.id
_entity.type
_entity.pdbx_description
1 polymer ?
#
loop_
_entity_poly.entity_id
_entity_poly.type
_entity_poly.pdbx_seq_one_letter_code
_entity_poly.pdbx_strand_id
1 'polypeptide(L)'
;MNYIFIQVGKKKGMTWFINRPQVIFGFSPYSMMNLIGTLCVYAAICKHEGLPLRFPGSKGAWECYSTASDANLISEQHIWGAVDPNAKNEAFNCSNGDVFRWKHLWKVLAERFEIDDYGFEEGSELRLSDLMKDKGGVWEEIVRENELLYTKLEEVGDWWFADFMFRVEGVLDSMNKSKEHGFLGFRNSKNVFISWIDKTKVYKIVP
;
A
#
# COMPACT_ATOMS: atom_id res chain seq x y z
N MET A 1 20.34 4.98 -14.59
CA MET A 1 19.51 4.13 -15.48
C MET A 1 20.24 3.67 -16.75
N ASN A 2 21.00 4.53 -17.44
CA ASN A 2 21.70 4.17 -18.70
C ASN A 2 22.69 2.99 -18.61
N TYR A 3 23.37 2.79 -17.47
CA TYR A 3 24.35 1.71 -17.34
C TYR A 3 23.73 0.31 -17.46
N ILE A 4 22.55 0.07 -16.87
CA ILE A 4 21.89 -1.24 -16.87
C ILE A 4 21.51 -1.64 -18.30
N PHE A 5 20.93 -0.71 -19.06
CA PHE A 5 20.56 -0.98 -20.46
C PHE A 5 21.78 -1.23 -21.35
N ILE A 6 22.88 -0.52 -21.12
CA ILE A 6 24.15 -0.77 -21.80
C ILE A 6 24.64 -2.20 -21.50
N GLN A 7 24.54 -2.68 -20.25
CA GLN A 7 24.94 -4.06 -19.92
C GLN A 7 24.00 -5.10 -20.54
N VAL A 8 22.68 -4.88 -20.53
CA VAL A 8 21.72 -5.78 -21.18
C VAL A 8 22.01 -5.90 -22.68
N GLY A 9 22.31 -4.78 -23.35
CA GLY A 9 22.64 -4.75 -24.78
C GLY A 9 23.92 -5.52 -25.16
N LYS A 10 24.81 -5.83 -24.21
CA LYS A 10 26.02 -6.64 -24.46
C LYS A 10 25.73 -8.13 -24.63
N LYS A 11 24.59 -8.63 -24.14
CA LYS A 11 24.22 -10.05 -24.25
C LYS A 11 23.20 -10.24 -25.37
N LYS A 12 23.62 -10.86 -26.48
CA LYS A 12 22.77 -11.09 -27.65
C LYS A 12 21.48 -11.83 -27.26
N GLY A 13 20.33 -11.28 -27.63
CA GLY A 13 19.01 -11.84 -27.36
C GLY A 13 18.45 -11.57 -25.96
N MET A 14 19.19 -10.90 -25.06
CA MET A 14 18.66 -10.46 -23.77
C MET A 14 17.76 -9.23 -23.96
N THR A 15 16.58 -9.24 -23.35
CA THR A 15 15.65 -8.10 -23.33
C THR A 15 15.48 -7.60 -21.91
N TRP A 16 14.94 -6.38 -21.75
CA TRP A 16 14.61 -5.81 -20.45
C TRP A 16 13.14 -5.36 -20.39
N PHE A 17 12.64 -5.19 -19.18
CA PHE A 17 11.30 -4.67 -18.90
C PHE A 17 11.38 -3.85 -17.61
N ILE A 18 10.73 -2.69 -17.58
CA ILE A 18 10.66 -1.86 -16.38
C ILE A 18 9.20 -1.69 -15.97
N ASN A 19 8.93 -2.06 -14.71
CA ASN A 19 7.67 -1.80 -14.05
C ASN A 19 7.80 -0.59 -13.11
N ARG A 20 6.86 0.35 -13.17
CA ARG A 20 6.77 1.53 -12.30
C ARG A 20 5.43 1.52 -11.57
N PRO A 21 5.33 0.81 -10.44
CA PRO A 21 4.10 0.79 -9.66
C PRO A 21 3.87 2.12 -8.93
N GLN A 22 2.60 2.42 -8.67
CA GLN A 22 2.17 3.36 -7.62
C GLN A 22 2.36 2.75 -6.23
N VAL A 23 1.80 3.38 -5.19
CA VAL A 23 1.75 2.80 -3.84
C VAL A 23 1.20 1.38 -3.89
N ILE A 24 1.94 0.44 -3.29
CA ILE A 24 1.63 -0.97 -3.39
C ILE A 24 0.60 -1.34 -2.32
N PHE A 25 -0.52 -1.93 -2.75
CA PHE A 25 -1.43 -2.65 -1.87
C PHE A 25 -1.03 -4.12 -1.92
N GLY A 26 -0.55 -4.63 -0.79
CA GLY A 26 0.05 -5.96 -0.72
C GLY A 26 0.16 -6.45 0.71
N PHE A 27 0.77 -7.63 0.84
CA PHE A 27 1.08 -8.24 2.13
C PHE A 27 2.51 -8.77 2.11
N SER A 28 3.33 -8.23 3.00
CA SER A 28 4.62 -8.80 3.39
C SER A 28 5.00 -8.24 4.76
N PRO A 29 5.20 -9.07 5.79
CA PRO A 29 5.66 -8.61 7.10
C PRO A 29 7.14 -8.19 7.10
N TYR A 30 7.85 -8.38 5.99
CA TYR A 30 9.27 -8.02 5.83
C TYR A 30 9.49 -6.82 4.90
N SER A 31 8.41 -6.24 4.39
CA SER A 31 8.50 -5.08 3.50
C SER A 31 8.80 -3.82 4.31
N MET A 32 9.75 -3.01 3.85
CA MET A 32 10.10 -1.72 4.46
C MET A 32 9.17 -0.56 4.04
N MET A 33 8.17 -0.85 3.19
CA MET A 33 7.19 0.11 2.65
C MET A 33 5.80 -0.55 2.49
N ASN A 34 5.26 -1.13 3.56
CA ASN A 34 3.94 -1.79 3.56
C ASN A 34 2.86 -0.87 4.16
N LEU A 35 2.18 -0.11 3.29
CA LEU A 35 1.12 0.80 3.74
C LEU A 35 -0.09 0.06 4.34
N ILE A 36 -0.50 -1.08 3.76
CA ILE A 36 -1.67 -1.82 4.27
C ILE A 36 -1.40 -2.37 5.67
N GLY A 37 -0.26 -3.02 5.87
CA GLY A 37 0.15 -3.54 7.18
C GLY A 37 0.22 -2.43 8.22
N THR A 38 0.90 -1.33 7.89
CA THR A 38 1.03 -0.16 8.76
C THR A 38 -0.32 0.40 9.20
N LEU A 39 -1.28 0.53 8.27
CA LEU A 39 -2.63 1.00 8.58
C LEU A 39 -3.44 0.02 9.43
N CYS A 40 -3.28 -1.29 9.20
CA CYS A 40 -3.92 -2.31 10.00
C CYS A 40 -3.41 -2.30 11.45
N VAL A 41 -2.10 -2.16 11.65
CA VAL A 41 -1.50 -2.04 12.99
C VAL A 41 -1.98 -0.77 13.68
N TYR A 42 -2.02 0.37 12.98
CA TYR A 42 -2.56 1.61 13.52
C TYR A 42 -4.03 1.43 13.96
N ALA A 43 -4.87 0.83 13.10
CA ALA A 43 -6.27 0.59 13.43
C ALA A 43 -6.43 -0.38 14.62
N ALA A 44 -5.61 -1.43 14.71
CA ALA A 44 -5.62 -2.36 15.84
C ALA A 44 -5.28 -1.64 17.16
N ILE A 45 -4.28 -0.76 17.16
CA ILE A 45 -3.92 0.05 18.34
C ILE A 45 -5.06 1.00 18.72
N CYS A 46 -5.64 1.73 17.75
CA CYS A 46 -6.79 2.59 18.01
C CYS A 46 -7.96 1.81 18.62
N LYS A 47 -8.28 0.63 18.08
CA LYS A 47 -9.35 -0.22 18.59
C LYS A 47 -9.08 -0.69 20.02
N HIS A 48 -7.85 -1.13 20.30
CA HIS A 48 -7.44 -1.61 21.62
C HIS A 48 -7.52 -0.51 22.69
N GLU A 49 -7.12 0.72 22.35
CA GLU A 49 -7.12 1.86 23.27
C GLU A 49 -8.45 2.63 23.30
N GLY A 50 -9.44 2.24 22.50
CA GLY A 50 -10.72 2.97 22.37
C GLY A 50 -10.57 4.37 21.79
N LEU A 51 -9.55 4.59 20.95
CA LEU A 51 -9.24 5.87 20.33
C LEU A 51 -9.85 5.99 18.93
N PRO A 52 -10.14 7.22 18.46
CA PRO A 52 -10.60 7.44 17.10
C PRO A 52 -9.53 7.08 16.07
N LEU A 53 -9.96 6.57 14.91
CA LEU A 53 -9.10 6.33 13.76
C LEU A 53 -8.94 7.63 12.95
N ARG A 54 -8.06 8.52 13.40
CA ARG A 54 -7.80 9.82 12.75
C ARG A 54 -6.91 9.67 11.54
N PHE A 55 -7.28 10.32 10.43
CA PHE A 55 -6.47 10.32 9.21
C PHE A 55 -5.19 11.14 9.42
N PRO A 56 -3.98 10.55 9.31
CA PRO A 56 -2.71 11.17 9.63
C PRO A 56 -2.12 11.97 8.45
N GLY A 57 -2.96 12.70 7.73
CA GLY A 57 -2.60 13.27 6.43
C GLY A 57 -3.12 14.67 6.17
N SER A 58 -2.77 15.23 5.02
CA SER A 58 -3.28 16.52 4.59
C SER A 58 -4.73 16.43 4.12
N LYS A 59 -5.44 17.57 4.16
CA LYS A 59 -6.78 17.71 3.54
C LYS A 59 -6.76 17.38 2.05
N GLY A 60 -5.68 17.76 1.35
CA GLY A 60 -5.55 17.47 -0.07
C GLY A 60 -5.46 15.98 -0.35
N ALA A 61 -4.68 15.21 0.41
CA ALA A 61 -4.64 13.75 0.30
C ALA A 61 -5.99 13.09 0.67
N TRP A 62 -6.70 13.64 1.64
CA TRP A 62 -8.04 13.16 2.04
C TRP A 62 -9.09 13.32 0.93
N GLU A 63 -9.06 14.45 0.23
CA GLU A 63 -10.08 14.82 -0.76
C GLU A 63 -9.73 14.48 -2.22
N CYS A 64 -8.44 14.42 -2.57
CA CYS A 64 -8.00 14.19 -3.94
C CYS A 64 -8.24 12.75 -4.42
N TYR A 65 -8.14 12.55 -5.73
CA TYR A 65 -8.06 11.20 -6.29
C TYR A 65 -6.65 10.64 -6.14
N SER A 66 -6.57 9.35 -5.84
CA SER A 66 -5.35 8.58 -5.71
C SER A 66 -5.45 7.29 -6.53
N THR A 67 -4.30 6.73 -6.86
CA THR A 67 -4.16 5.41 -7.51
C THR A 67 -3.30 4.51 -6.63
N ALA A 68 -3.44 3.19 -6.81
CA ALA A 68 -2.64 2.18 -6.12
C ALA A 68 -2.31 1.04 -7.08
N SER A 69 -1.40 0.17 -6.64
CA SER A 69 -0.94 -0.99 -7.38
C SER A 69 -1.10 -2.23 -6.53
N ASP A 70 -1.99 -3.12 -6.93
CA ASP A 70 -2.14 -4.42 -6.30
C ASP A 70 -0.87 -5.28 -6.54
N ALA A 71 -0.33 -5.88 -5.49
CA ALA A 71 0.89 -6.68 -5.58
C ALA A 71 0.75 -7.88 -6.53
N ASN A 72 -0.45 -8.47 -6.64
CA ASN A 72 -0.68 -9.55 -7.59
C ASN A 72 -0.75 -9.03 -9.03
N LEU A 73 -1.39 -7.88 -9.27
CA LEU A 73 -1.39 -7.22 -10.59
C LEU A 73 0.02 -6.82 -11.05
N ILE A 74 0.85 -6.31 -10.14
CA ILE A 74 2.27 -6.03 -10.42
C ILE A 74 2.99 -7.31 -10.85
N SER A 75 2.75 -8.42 -10.14
CA SER A 75 3.34 -9.72 -10.44
C SER A 75 2.88 -10.24 -11.82
N GLU A 76 1.59 -10.10 -12.14
CA GLU A 76 1.02 -10.42 -13.45
C GLU A 76 1.67 -9.59 -14.56
N GLN A 77 1.89 -8.30 -14.34
CA GLN A 77 2.54 -7.43 -15.32
C GLN A 77 4.03 -7.77 -15.50
N HIS A 78 4.72 -8.21 -14.44
CA HIS A 78 6.07 -8.75 -14.56
C HIS A 78 6.12 -10.04 -15.38
N ILE A 79 5.17 -10.95 -15.18
CA ILE A 79 5.05 -12.17 -15.99
C ILE A 79 4.82 -11.80 -17.44
N TRP A 80 3.84 -10.92 -17.72
CA TRP A 80 3.57 -10.40 -19.06
C TRP A 80 4.81 -9.76 -19.69
N GLY A 81 5.50 -8.88 -18.97
CA GLY A 81 6.73 -8.22 -19.39
C GLY A 81 7.88 -9.17 -19.73
N ALA A 82 7.90 -10.35 -19.12
CA ALA A 82 8.90 -11.39 -19.39
C ALA A 82 8.58 -12.24 -20.62
N VAL A 83 7.29 -12.47 -20.93
CA VAL A 83 6.89 -13.43 -21.97
C VAL A 83 6.39 -12.79 -23.27
N ASP A 84 5.79 -11.60 -23.20
CA ASP A 84 5.15 -10.98 -24.36
C ASP A 84 6.18 -10.20 -25.21
N PRO A 85 6.31 -10.49 -26.51
CA PRO A 85 7.17 -9.73 -27.41
C PRO A 85 6.89 -8.23 -27.44
N ASN A 86 5.64 -7.81 -27.25
CA ASN A 86 5.23 -6.40 -27.27
C ASN A 86 5.66 -5.64 -26.02
N ALA A 87 6.06 -6.34 -24.95
CA ALA A 87 6.50 -5.72 -23.70
C ALA A 87 8.03 -5.55 -23.61
N LYS A 88 8.78 -6.11 -24.58
CA LYS A 88 10.24 -6.14 -24.54
C LYS A 88 10.84 -4.76 -24.76
N ASN A 89 11.86 -4.47 -23.96
CA ASN A 89 12.66 -3.24 -24.00
C ASN A 89 11.82 -1.98 -23.78
N GLU A 90 10.83 -2.09 -22.89
CA GLU A 90 9.89 -1.03 -22.60
C GLU A 90 9.74 -0.79 -21.10
N ALA A 91 9.43 0.45 -20.76
CA ALA A 91 9.04 0.86 -19.42
C ALA A 91 7.54 1.15 -19.37
N PHE A 92 6.86 0.57 -18.39
CA PHE A 92 5.42 0.68 -18.19
C PHE A 92 5.10 1.11 -16.77
N ASN A 93 4.05 1.92 -16.64
CA ASN A 93 3.42 2.13 -15.35
C ASN A 93 2.58 0.91 -15.00
N CYS A 94 2.33 0.71 -13.70
CA CYS A 94 1.41 -0.27 -13.19
C CYS A 94 0.54 0.38 -12.14
N SER A 95 -0.73 0.54 -12.42
CA SER A 95 -1.75 0.90 -11.44
C SER A 95 -3.00 0.07 -11.69
N ASN A 96 -3.89 0.03 -10.71
CA ASN A 96 -5.09 -0.82 -10.73
C ASN A 96 -6.07 -0.53 -11.87
N GLY A 97 -5.93 0.62 -12.54
CA GLY A 97 -6.82 1.04 -13.63
C GLY A 97 -8.07 1.79 -13.18
N ASP A 98 -8.19 2.07 -11.88
CA ASP A 98 -9.21 2.92 -11.27
C ASP A 98 -8.60 3.99 -10.37
N VAL A 99 -9.45 4.87 -9.83
CA VAL A 99 -9.06 5.88 -8.82
C VAL A 99 -9.93 5.74 -7.57
N PHE A 100 -9.38 6.12 -6.43
CA PHE A 100 -10.12 6.19 -5.17
C PHE A 100 -9.83 7.50 -4.44
N ARG A 101 -10.54 7.74 -3.33
CA ARG A 101 -10.22 8.80 -2.38
C ARG A 101 -9.96 8.17 -1.03
N TRP A 102 -8.95 8.65 -0.30
CA TRP A 102 -8.60 8.10 1.01
C TRP A 102 -9.78 8.14 1.98
N LYS A 103 -10.64 9.18 1.93
CA LYS A 103 -11.85 9.23 2.75
C LYS A 103 -12.78 8.02 2.64
N HIS A 104 -12.85 7.40 1.47
CA HIS A 104 -13.68 6.20 1.27
C HIS A 104 -12.97 4.94 1.78
N LEU A 105 -11.66 4.81 1.55
CA LEU A 105 -10.90 3.66 2.06
C LEU A 105 -10.72 3.72 3.59
N TRP A 106 -10.67 4.91 4.17
CA TRP A 106 -10.59 5.11 5.60
C TRP A 106 -11.83 4.60 6.33
N LYS A 107 -13.02 4.86 5.76
CA LYS A 107 -14.27 4.24 6.21
C LYS A 107 -14.20 2.72 6.17
N VAL A 108 -13.67 2.15 5.09
CA VAL A 108 -13.52 0.68 4.95
C VAL A 108 -12.58 0.13 6.03
N LEU A 109 -11.47 0.81 6.31
CA LEU A 109 -10.55 0.41 7.36
C LEU A 109 -11.22 0.46 8.74
N ALA A 110 -11.94 1.54 9.05
CA ALA A 110 -12.69 1.69 10.29
C ALA A 110 -13.74 0.58 10.47
N GLU A 111 -14.51 0.26 9.41
CA GLU A 111 -15.48 -0.84 9.41
C GLU A 111 -14.82 -2.20 9.67
N ARG A 112 -13.62 -2.45 9.12
CA ARG A 112 -12.88 -3.73 9.27
C ARG A 112 -12.27 -3.92 10.66
N PHE A 113 -12.12 -2.84 11.43
CA PHE A 113 -11.62 -2.85 12.80
C PHE A 113 -12.68 -2.43 13.82
N GLU A 114 -13.94 -2.26 13.38
CA GLU A 114 -15.08 -1.92 14.23
C GLU A 114 -14.84 -0.63 15.05
N ILE A 115 -14.38 0.42 14.38
CA ILE A 115 -14.15 1.74 14.98
C ILE A 115 -15.19 2.72 14.44
N ASP A 116 -16.01 3.28 15.32
CA ASP A 116 -17.11 4.18 14.94
C ASP A 116 -16.64 5.63 14.71
N ASP A 117 -15.71 6.14 15.53
CA ASP A 117 -15.15 7.48 15.36
C ASP A 117 -13.89 7.42 14.47
N TYR A 118 -14.02 7.91 13.25
CA TYR A 118 -12.93 7.95 12.28
C TYR A 118 -13.03 9.18 11.38
N GLY A 119 -11.91 9.58 10.80
CA GLY A 119 -11.88 10.59 9.73
C GLY A 119 -10.78 11.60 9.85
N PHE A 120 -10.85 12.61 9.00
CA PHE A 120 -9.93 13.73 8.97
C PHE A 120 -10.35 14.84 9.95
N GLU A 121 -9.36 15.44 10.60
CA GLU A 121 -9.54 16.58 11.51
C GLU A 121 -8.82 17.80 10.94
N GLU A 122 -9.57 18.87 10.66
CA GLU A 122 -9.01 20.10 10.08
C GLU A 122 -8.01 20.76 11.03
N GLY A 123 -6.85 21.16 10.52
CA GLY A 123 -5.78 21.77 11.31
C GLY A 123 -4.93 20.78 12.10
N SER A 124 -5.22 19.47 12.04
CA SER A 124 -4.40 18.44 12.66
C SER A 124 -3.05 18.30 11.94
N GLU A 125 -1.95 18.33 12.70
CA GLU A 125 -0.60 18.04 12.20
C GLU A 125 -0.17 16.60 12.48
N LEU A 126 -1.13 15.71 12.76
CA LEU A 126 -0.89 14.34 13.22
C LEU A 126 0.12 13.59 12.32
N ARG A 127 1.07 12.93 12.97
CA ARG A 127 2.07 12.05 12.36
C ARG A 127 2.04 10.72 13.08
N LEU A 128 1.93 9.62 12.34
CA LEU A 128 1.97 8.28 12.91
C LEU A 128 3.33 8.00 13.54
N SER A 129 4.42 8.53 12.96
CA SER A 129 5.77 8.34 13.52
C SER A 129 5.91 8.89 14.93
N ASP A 130 5.24 10.02 15.23
CA ASP A 130 5.22 10.60 16.58
C ASP A 130 4.24 9.85 17.49
N LEU A 131 3.03 9.56 16.99
CA LEU A 131 1.97 8.92 17.78
C LEU A 131 2.29 7.48 18.19
N MET A 132 3.01 6.73 17.34
CA MET A 132 3.30 5.31 17.54
C MET A 132 4.63 5.06 18.26
N LYS A 133 5.44 6.11 18.50
CA LYS A 133 6.81 5.98 19.01
C LYS A 133 6.92 5.17 20.30
N ASP A 134 5.99 5.36 21.22
CA ASP A 134 6.00 4.74 22.55
C ASP A 134 4.94 3.62 22.69
N LYS A 135 4.41 3.11 21.58
CA LYS A 135 3.34 2.09 21.56
C LYS A 135 3.85 0.64 21.53
N GLY A 136 5.16 0.41 21.71
CA GLY A 136 5.75 -0.94 21.68
C GLY A 136 5.09 -1.90 22.68
N GLY A 137 4.93 -1.49 23.94
CA GLY A 137 4.29 -2.32 24.97
C GLY A 137 2.80 -2.59 24.68
N VAL A 138 2.08 -1.63 24.12
CA VAL A 138 0.68 -1.79 23.70
C VAL A 138 0.57 -2.82 22.57
N TRP A 139 1.50 -2.79 21.62
CA TRP A 139 1.52 -3.78 20.55
C TRP A 139 1.84 -5.18 21.06
N GLU A 140 2.79 -5.34 21.98
CA GLU A 140 3.09 -6.62 22.61
C GLU A 140 1.87 -7.20 23.34
N GLU A 141 1.08 -6.35 24.01
CA GLU A 141 -0.18 -6.73 24.64
C GLU A 141 -1.21 -7.22 23.60
N ILE A 142 -1.43 -6.46 22.53
CA ILE A 142 -2.32 -6.86 21.42
C ILE A 142 -1.91 -8.21 20.83
N VAL A 143 -0.62 -8.41 20.58
CA VAL A 143 -0.07 -9.67 20.04
C VAL A 143 -0.37 -10.84 20.98
N ARG A 144 -0.13 -10.66 22.28
CA ARG A 144 -0.36 -11.70 23.30
C ARG A 144 -1.84 -12.04 23.43
N GLU A 145 -2.72 -11.04 23.51
CA GLU A 145 -4.15 -11.24 23.79
C GLU A 145 -4.92 -11.84 22.61
N ASN A 146 -4.49 -11.55 21.39
CA ASN A 146 -5.14 -12.02 20.16
C ASN A 146 -4.43 -13.25 19.56
N GLU A 147 -3.44 -13.82 20.26
CA GLU A 147 -2.64 -14.97 19.81
C GLU A 147 -2.07 -14.79 18.39
N LEU A 148 -1.51 -13.59 18.15
CA LEU A 148 -0.94 -13.20 16.87
C LEU A 148 0.44 -13.80 16.66
N LEU A 149 0.93 -13.76 15.42
CA LEU A 149 2.34 -13.98 15.15
C LEU A 149 3.16 -12.92 15.87
N TYR A 150 4.18 -13.37 16.60
CA TYR A 150 5.08 -12.47 17.30
C TYR A 150 5.78 -11.54 16.30
N THR A 151 5.54 -10.25 16.46
CA THR A 151 6.17 -9.18 15.69
C THR A 151 6.43 -8.00 16.63
N LYS A 152 7.53 -7.30 16.40
CA LYS A 152 7.76 -6.02 17.07
C LYS A 152 7.09 -4.89 16.31
N LEU A 153 6.72 -3.82 17.01
CA LEU A 153 5.99 -2.71 16.40
C LEU A 153 6.78 -2.08 15.23
N GLU A 154 8.09 -1.95 15.38
CA GLU A 154 9.01 -1.43 14.37
C GLU A 154 9.18 -2.34 13.12
N GLU A 155 8.77 -3.61 13.20
CA GLU A 155 8.83 -4.55 12.08
C GLU A 155 7.56 -4.50 11.21
N VAL A 156 6.44 -4.07 11.77
CA VAL A 156 5.12 -4.08 11.10
C VAL A 156 4.54 -2.68 10.88
N GLY A 157 5.16 -1.66 11.47
CA GLY A 157 4.75 -0.27 11.38
C GLY A 157 5.74 0.62 10.62
N ASP A 158 5.55 0.78 9.32
CA ASP A 158 6.34 1.70 8.48
C ASP A 158 5.79 3.14 8.61
N TRP A 159 5.81 3.71 9.82
CA TRP A 159 5.13 4.98 10.12
C TRP A 159 5.59 6.15 9.26
N TRP A 160 6.90 6.24 9.01
CA TRP A 160 7.50 7.26 8.15
C TRP A 160 6.92 7.21 6.73
N PHE A 161 6.64 6.00 6.24
CA PHE A 161 6.14 5.78 4.89
C PHE A 161 4.68 6.21 4.80
N ALA A 162 3.86 5.86 5.79
CA ALA A 162 2.48 6.36 5.89
C ALA A 162 2.44 7.89 5.97
N ASP A 163 3.26 8.51 6.82
CA ASP A 163 3.36 9.97 6.97
C ASP A 163 3.77 10.65 5.66
N PHE A 164 4.70 10.05 4.91
CA PHE A 164 5.09 10.52 3.58
C PHE A 164 3.92 10.40 2.59
N MET A 165 3.30 9.22 2.50
CA MET A 165 2.25 8.93 1.52
C MET A 165 1.03 9.84 1.69
N PHE A 166 0.61 10.12 2.92
CA PHE A 166 -0.57 10.95 3.18
C PHE A 166 -0.32 12.46 3.10
N ARG A 167 0.85 12.87 2.62
CA ARG A 167 1.19 14.26 2.27
C ARG A 167 1.45 14.43 0.78
N VAL A 168 1.40 13.34 0.01
CA VAL A 168 1.48 13.36 -1.45
C VAL A 168 0.06 13.48 -2.01
N GLU A 169 -0.17 14.48 -2.85
CA GLU A 169 -1.49 14.82 -3.36
C GLU A 169 -1.57 14.70 -4.88
N GLY A 170 -2.66 14.14 -5.40
CA GLY A 170 -2.98 14.18 -6.83
C GLY A 170 -1.99 13.46 -7.76
N VAL A 171 -1.17 12.54 -7.25
CA VAL A 171 -0.26 11.74 -8.07
C VAL A 171 -1.05 10.62 -8.74
N LEU A 172 -1.26 10.78 -10.05
CA LEU A 172 -1.91 9.82 -10.92
C LEU A 172 -0.94 9.42 -12.04
N ASP A 173 -1.06 8.19 -12.52
CA ASP A 173 -0.37 7.73 -13.71
C ASP A 173 -1.34 7.37 -14.84
N SER A 174 -0.78 6.84 -15.92
CA SER A 174 -1.56 6.32 -17.05
C SER A 174 -1.15 4.89 -17.36
N MET A 175 -2.17 4.02 -17.42
CA MET A 175 -2.07 2.65 -17.90
C MET A 175 -2.28 2.52 -19.41
N ASN A 176 -2.43 3.62 -20.15
CA ASN A 176 -2.72 3.57 -21.59
C ASN A 176 -1.65 2.81 -22.37
N LYS A 177 -0.37 3.11 -22.12
CA LYS A 177 0.72 2.40 -22.78
C LYS A 177 0.65 0.89 -22.54
N SER A 178 0.42 0.46 -21.30
CA SER A 178 0.29 -0.96 -20.96
C SER A 178 -0.86 -1.62 -21.72
N LYS A 179 -2.03 -0.97 -21.77
CA LYS A 179 -3.22 -1.45 -22.51
C LYS A 179 -2.99 -1.51 -24.02
N GLU A 180 -2.36 -0.48 -24.60
CA GLU A 180 -2.02 -0.41 -26.02
C GLU A 180 -1.03 -1.51 -26.45
N HIS A 181 -0.20 -1.98 -25.52
CA HIS A 181 0.73 -3.10 -25.74
C HIS A 181 0.12 -4.47 -25.35
N GLY A 182 -1.15 -4.53 -24.98
CA GLY A 182 -1.89 -5.77 -24.73
C GLY A 182 -2.07 -6.18 -23.27
N PHE A 183 -1.54 -5.42 -22.31
CA PHE A 183 -1.79 -5.68 -20.88
C PHE A 183 -3.12 -5.07 -20.43
N LEU A 184 -4.14 -5.92 -20.28
CA LEU A 184 -5.50 -5.54 -19.89
C LEU A 184 -5.84 -5.90 -18.43
N GLY A 185 -4.84 -6.26 -17.63
CA GLY A 185 -5.02 -6.53 -16.20
C GLY A 185 -5.49 -5.26 -15.46
N PHE A 186 -6.49 -5.43 -14.60
CA PHE A 186 -6.99 -4.36 -13.73
C PHE A 186 -7.43 -4.94 -12.38
N ARG A 187 -7.64 -4.07 -11.41
CA ARG A 187 -8.21 -4.39 -10.10
C ARG A 187 -9.17 -3.29 -9.67
N ASN A 188 -10.20 -3.66 -8.92
CA ASN A 188 -10.96 -2.67 -8.16
C ASN A 188 -10.20 -2.37 -6.86
N SER A 189 -9.71 -1.14 -6.71
CA SER A 189 -8.84 -0.73 -5.60
C SER A 189 -9.48 -0.94 -4.22
N LYS A 190 -10.79 -0.71 -4.08
CA LYS A 190 -11.51 -0.94 -2.82
C LYS A 190 -11.53 -2.43 -2.46
N ASN A 191 -11.80 -3.29 -3.44
CA ASN A 191 -11.88 -4.73 -3.20
C ASN A 191 -10.52 -5.33 -2.85
N VAL A 192 -9.44 -4.91 -3.52
CA VAL A 192 -8.10 -5.38 -3.16
C VAL A 192 -7.63 -4.80 -1.83
N PHE A 193 -7.98 -3.56 -1.50
CA PHE A 193 -7.71 -2.99 -0.17
C PHE A 193 -8.31 -3.85 0.94
N ILE A 194 -9.59 -4.21 0.81
CA ILE A 194 -10.28 -5.17 1.69
C ILE A 194 -9.54 -6.51 1.72
N SER A 195 -9.24 -7.09 0.55
CA SER A 195 -8.62 -8.40 0.46
C SER A 195 -7.25 -8.44 1.14
N TRP A 196 -6.46 -7.37 1.09
CA TRP A 196 -5.15 -7.30 1.75
C TRP A 196 -5.27 -7.08 3.26
N ILE A 197 -6.26 -6.32 3.73
CA ILE A 197 -6.60 -6.24 5.17
C ILE A 197 -7.00 -7.63 5.68
N ASP A 198 -7.92 -8.30 5.00
CA ASP A 198 -8.41 -9.63 5.39
C ASP A 198 -7.26 -10.64 5.38
N LYS A 199 -6.36 -10.57 4.39
CA LYS A 199 -5.16 -11.41 4.38
C LYS A 199 -4.23 -11.12 5.57
N THR A 200 -4.08 -9.86 5.97
CA THR A 200 -3.28 -9.48 7.14
C THR A 200 -3.84 -10.10 8.44
N LYS A 201 -5.17 -10.12 8.58
CA LYS A 201 -5.88 -10.80 9.68
C LYS A 201 -5.76 -12.32 9.63
N VAL A 202 -5.99 -12.93 8.45
CA VAL A 202 -5.88 -14.39 8.24
C VAL A 202 -4.49 -14.92 8.60
N TYR A 203 -3.44 -14.15 8.29
CA TYR A 203 -2.06 -14.50 8.66
C TYR A 203 -1.71 -14.14 10.11
N LYS A 204 -2.68 -13.71 10.92
CA LYS A 204 -2.51 -13.34 12.32
C LYS A 204 -1.42 -12.29 12.56
N ILE A 205 -1.29 -11.31 11.66
CA ILE A 205 -0.40 -10.15 11.89
C ILE A 205 -1.12 -9.09 12.74
N VAL A 206 -2.43 -8.97 12.56
CA VAL A 206 -3.33 -8.11 13.33
C VAL A 206 -4.56 -8.94 13.71
N PRO A 207 -5.34 -8.53 14.73
CA PRO A 207 -6.62 -9.17 15.06
C PRO A 207 -7.63 -9.03 13.91
#